data_AF-A0A2S6X947-F1
#
_entry.id   AF-A0A2S6X947-F1
#
_cell.length_a   1.000
_cell.length_b   1.000
_cell.length_c   1.000
_cell.angle_alpha   90.00
_cell.angle_beta   90.00
_cell.angle_gamma   90.00
#
_symmetry.space_group_name_H-M   'P 1'
#
loop_
_entity.id
_entity.type
_entity.pdbx_description
1 polymer ?
#
loop_
_entity_poly.entity_id
_entity_poly.type
_entity_poly.pdbx_seq_one_letter_code
_entity_poly.pdbx_strand_id
1 'polypeptide(L)'
;MSDLNDGRDGRDEYDGRDEYDEGDGELYDGLLEEELRQAAAILDPVPAELRRVAVDAFALRDLDVRVAELTFDSLVDGIPVRGETDPPRMLTFQSDGVTVDVEVTAQGLIGQLLPPGPAGIEVLSGPRAHARLTADDMGRFTGEAPPAGPFALRLRTGREVVVTEWLRA
;
A
#
# COMPACT_ATOMS: atom_id res chain seq x y z
N MET A 1 39.23 -71.99 36.68
CA MET A 1 37.94 -72.55 37.12
C MET A 1 37.05 -71.34 37.39
N SER A 2 36.38 -70.81 36.37
CA SER A 2 35.09 -71.28 35.82
C SER A 2 33.91 -70.89 36.71
N ASP A 3 33.27 -69.81 36.29
CA ASP A 3 31.83 -69.57 36.07
C ASP A 3 30.77 -69.62 37.19
N LEU A 4 29.77 -68.74 36.92
CA LEU A 4 28.37 -68.66 37.37
C LEU A 4 28.13 -67.83 38.64
N ASN A 5 27.21 -66.86 38.71
CA ASN A 5 26.23 -66.28 37.78
C ASN A 5 25.68 -64.97 38.41
N ASP A 6 25.03 -64.17 37.57
CA ASP A 6 23.81 -63.36 37.85
C ASP A 6 23.96 -61.83 37.89
N GLY A 7 23.20 -61.13 37.02
CA GLY A 7 23.09 -59.67 37.07
C GLY A 7 22.67 -58.95 35.78
N ARG A 8 21.36 -58.92 35.52
CA ARG A 8 20.51 -57.78 35.12
C ARG A 8 20.88 -56.80 33.99
N ASP A 9 19.82 -56.54 33.21
CA ASP A 9 19.34 -55.26 32.66
C ASP A 9 20.01 -54.61 31.45
N GLY A 10 19.15 -54.17 30.52
CA GLY A 10 19.52 -53.21 29.49
C GLY A 10 18.82 -53.45 28.16
N ARG A 11 17.64 -52.83 28.01
CA ARG A 11 17.13 -52.29 26.73
C ARG A 11 15.86 -51.47 27.02
N ASP A 12 16.06 -50.27 27.55
CA ASP A 12 15.11 -49.19 27.34
C ASP A 12 15.46 -48.58 25.97
N GLU A 13 14.55 -48.81 25.03
CA GLU A 13 14.57 -48.33 23.66
C GLU A 13 14.26 -46.82 23.71
N TYR A 14 15.20 -46.02 23.19
CA TYR A 14 15.07 -44.57 23.10
C TYR A 14 13.89 -44.20 22.19
N ASP A 15 12.73 -43.88 22.76
CA ASP A 15 11.68 -43.10 22.09
C ASP A 15 11.87 -41.62 22.42
N GLY A 16 12.94 -41.05 21.87
CA GLY A 16 13.17 -39.61 21.84
C GLY A 16 12.49 -39.03 20.61
N ARG A 17 11.17 -38.87 20.64
CA ARG A 17 10.52 -37.85 19.82
C ARG A 17 10.96 -36.50 20.38
N ASP A 18 11.99 -35.93 19.76
CA ASP A 18 12.26 -34.50 19.87
C ASP A 18 11.08 -33.77 19.20
N GLU A 19 10.04 -33.54 20.00
CA GLU A 19 9.04 -32.52 19.78
C GLU A 19 9.78 -31.19 19.94
N TYR A 20 10.41 -30.72 18.85
CA TYR A 20 10.85 -29.34 18.76
C TYR A 20 9.59 -28.49 18.92
N ASP A 21 9.45 -27.84 20.07
CA ASP A 21 8.41 -26.88 20.36
C ASP A 21 8.61 -25.67 19.43
N GLU A 22 8.12 -25.74 18.19
CA GLU A 22 8.30 -24.70 17.16
C GLU A 22 7.86 -23.28 17.61
N GLY A 23 7.14 -23.16 18.73
CA GLY A 23 6.68 -21.88 19.30
C GLY A 23 7.67 -21.18 20.24
N ASP A 24 8.66 -21.86 20.82
CA ASP A 24 9.62 -21.23 21.73
C ASP A 24 10.72 -20.45 20.96
N GLY A 25 11.18 -21.00 19.83
CA GLY A 25 12.20 -20.42 18.96
C GLY A 25 11.85 -19.04 18.40
N GLU A 26 10.60 -18.82 17.98
CA GLU A 26 10.16 -17.51 17.44
C GLU A 26 10.12 -16.42 18.52
N LEU A 27 9.75 -16.76 19.76
CA LEU A 27 9.76 -15.83 20.91
C LEU A 27 11.20 -15.50 21.35
N TYR A 28 12.09 -16.49 21.36
CA TYR A 28 13.51 -16.28 21.64
C TYR A 28 14.22 -15.48 20.56
N ASP A 29 13.87 -15.68 19.27
CA ASP A 29 14.43 -14.94 18.15
C ASP A 29 14.04 -13.46 18.20
N GLY A 30 12.76 -13.16 18.47
CA GLY A 30 12.30 -11.76 18.62
C GLY A 30 12.96 -11.02 19.79
N LEU A 31 13.21 -11.70 20.91
CA LEU A 31 13.94 -11.14 22.05
C LEU A 31 15.41 -10.89 21.70
N LEU A 32 16.06 -11.84 21.02
CA LEU A 32 17.44 -11.71 20.56
C LEU A 32 17.59 -10.59 19.52
N GLU A 33 16.66 -10.46 18.57
CA GLU A 33 16.64 -9.37 17.59
C GLU A 33 16.53 -8.00 18.25
N GLU A 34 15.72 -7.86 19.30
CA GLU A 34 15.58 -6.60 20.03
C GLU A 34 16.86 -6.25 20.80
N GLU A 35 17.49 -7.22 21.48
CA GLU A 35 18.79 -7.04 22.13
C GLU A 35 19.87 -6.60 21.12
N LEU A 36 19.92 -7.24 19.95
CA LEU A 36 20.84 -6.86 18.87
C LEU A 36 20.54 -5.46 18.32
N ARG A 37 19.27 -5.08 18.17
CA ARG A 37 18.84 -3.75 17.73
C ARG A 37 19.27 -2.67 18.71
N GLN A 38 19.14 -2.94 20.01
CA GLN A 38 19.60 -2.02 21.06
C GLN A 38 21.13 -1.88 21.07
N ALA A 39 21.86 -3.00 20.97
CA ALA A 39 23.32 -2.98 20.90
C ALA A 39 23.81 -2.22 19.65
N ALA A 40 23.19 -2.44 18.49
CA ALA A 40 23.50 -1.73 17.25
C ALA A 40 23.25 -0.22 17.37
N ALA A 41 22.14 0.19 18.00
CA ALA A 41 21.84 1.61 18.21
C ALA A 41 22.90 2.34 19.06
N ILE A 42 23.62 1.63 19.94
CA ILE A 42 24.69 2.17 20.78
C ILE A 42 26.04 2.14 20.05
N LEU A 43 26.37 1.00 19.42
CA LEU A 43 27.68 0.76 18.83
C LEU A 43 27.85 1.38 17.43
N ASP A 44 26.77 1.42 16.65
CA ASP A 44 26.73 1.97 15.29
C ASP A 44 25.47 2.84 15.08
N PRO A 45 25.39 4.00 15.78
CA PRO A 45 24.25 4.89 15.63
C PRO A 45 24.20 5.46 14.22
N VAL A 46 23.00 5.57 13.65
CA VAL A 46 22.80 6.20 12.33
C VAL A 46 23.40 7.62 12.35
N PRO A 47 24.42 7.90 11.51
CA PRO A 47 25.04 9.22 11.44
C PRO A 47 24.00 10.31 11.20
N ALA A 48 24.14 11.44 11.92
CA ALA A 48 23.17 12.53 11.86
C ALA A 48 23.03 13.09 10.43
N GLU A 49 24.11 13.07 9.66
CA GLU A 49 24.16 13.48 8.26
C GLU A 49 23.33 12.55 7.38
N LEU A 50 23.42 11.23 7.56
CA LEU A 50 22.62 10.27 6.80
C LEU A 50 21.13 10.41 7.12
N ARG A 51 20.79 10.58 8.40
CA ARG A 51 19.40 10.85 8.80
C ARG A 51 18.88 12.14 8.17
N ARG A 52 19.68 13.20 8.18
CA ARG A 52 19.32 14.47 7.54
C ARG A 52 19.10 14.28 6.03
N VAL A 53 20.02 13.62 5.33
CA VAL A 53 19.86 13.32 3.89
C VAL A 53 18.60 12.50 3.62
N ALA A 54 18.29 11.51 4.45
CA ALA A 54 17.07 10.71 4.30
C ALA A 54 15.80 11.57 4.47
N VAL A 55 15.77 12.45 5.47
CA VAL A 55 14.65 13.38 5.69
C VAL A 55 14.54 14.39 4.54
N ASP A 56 15.66 14.96 4.10
CA ASP A 56 15.70 15.91 2.99
C ASP A 56 15.23 15.24 1.69
N ALA A 57 15.68 14.03 1.39
CA ALA A 57 15.22 13.25 0.23
C ALA A 57 13.72 12.93 0.32
N PHE A 58 13.20 12.60 1.51
CA PHE A 58 11.77 12.41 1.71
C PHE A 58 10.97 13.69 1.50
N ALA A 59 11.49 14.85 1.92
CA ALA A 59 10.84 16.14 1.69
C ALA A 59 10.79 16.51 0.19
N LEU A 60 11.82 16.14 -0.58
CA LEU A 60 11.85 16.36 -2.03
C LEU A 60 10.90 15.44 -2.81
N ARG A 61 10.48 14.29 -2.24
CA ARG A 61 9.66 13.26 -2.91
C ARG A 61 8.36 13.80 -3.50
N ASP A 62 7.76 14.78 -2.84
CA ASP A 62 6.46 15.34 -3.22
C ASP A 62 6.57 16.70 -3.94
N LEU A 63 7.77 17.28 -4.09
CA LEU A 63 7.93 18.61 -4.70
C LEU A 63 7.60 18.65 -6.19
N ASP A 64 7.78 17.53 -6.90
CA ASP A 64 7.45 17.41 -8.32
C ASP A 64 6.00 16.97 -8.56
N VAL A 65 5.18 16.87 -7.51
CA VAL A 65 3.78 16.47 -7.63
C VAL A 65 2.99 17.63 -8.23
N ARG A 66 2.51 17.43 -9.46
CA ARG A 66 1.61 18.38 -10.11
C ARG A 66 0.18 18.16 -9.64
N VAL A 67 -0.57 19.25 -9.53
CA VAL A 67 -2.01 19.17 -9.30
C VAL A 67 -2.71 19.09 -10.65
N ALA A 68 -3.57 18.09 -10.85
CA ALA A 68 -4.50 18.07 -11.96
C ALA A 68 -5.78 18.81 -11.56
N GLU A 69 -6.08 19.88 -12.29
CA GLU A 69 -7.22 20.76 -12.07
C GLU A 69 -8.50 20.06 -12.53
N LEU A 70 -9.61 20.28 -11.83
CA LEU A 70 -10.91 19.78 -12.24
C LEU A 70 -11.44 20.67 -13.38
N THR A 71 -11.52 20.12 -14.59
CA THR A 71 -11.98 20.85 -15.79
C THR A 71 -13.43 20.57 -16.16
N PHE A 72 -14.02 19.52 -15.61
CA PHE A 72 -15.43 19.17 -15.81
C PHE A 72 -15.99 18.44 -14.60
N ASP A 73 -17.17 18.84 -14.13
CA ASP A 73 -17.95 18.13 -13.12
C ASP A 73 -19.41 18.05 -13.55
N SER A 74 -19.93 16.84 -13.77
CA SER A 74 -21.31 16.66 -14.23
C SER A 74 -22.37 17.19 -13.26
N LEU A 75 -22.05 17.38 -11.97
CA LEU A 75 -22.98 18.02 -11.02
C LEU A 75 -23.19 19.51 -11.30
N VAL A 76 -22.21 20.16 -11.91
CA VAL A 76 -22.21 21.61 -12.17
C VAL A 76 -22.41 21.90 -13.66
N ASP A 77 -21.72 21.15 -14.52
CA ASP A 77 -21.63 21.39 -15.96
C ASP A 77 -22.53 20.46 -16.79
N GLY A 78 -23.08 19.41 -16.16
CA GLY A 78 -23.90 18.40 -16.83
C GLY A 78 -25.31 18.87 -17.17
N ILE A 79 -25.88 18.35 -18.26
CA ILE A 79 -27.29 18.54 -18.61
C ILE A 79 -28.11 17.42 -17.98
N PRO A 80 -29.12 17.72 -17.14
CA PRO A 80 -29.97 16.69 -16.52
C PRO A 80 -30.71 15.86 -17.58
N VAL A 81 -30.55 14.54 -17.53
CA VAL A 81 -31.28 13.60 -18.39
C VAL A 81 -32.51 13.09 -17.63
N ARG A 82 -33.69 13.18 -18.24
CA ARG A 82 -34.95 12.72 -17.62
C ARG A 82 -34.97 11.20 -17.51
N GLY A 83 -35.21 10.67 -16.32
CA GLY A 83 -35.49 9.25 -16.08
C GLY A 83 -34.44 8.54 -15.22
N GLU A 84 -33.29 9.16 -14.99
CA GLU A 84 -32.26 8.66 -14.09
C GLU A 84 -32.33 9.41 -12.76
N THR A 85 -32.51 8.69 -11.65
CA THR A 85 -32.65 9.31 -10.31
C THR A 85 -31.31 9.52 -9.61
N ASP A 86 -30.29 8.76 -9.99
CA ASP A 86 -28.95 8.82 -9.40
C ASP A 86 -27.88 8.57 -10.48
N PRO A 87 -27.70 9.50 -11.44
CA PRO A 87 -26.75 9.33 -12.53
C PRO A 87 -25.32 9.33 -11.99
N PRO A 88 -24.40 8.53 -12.57
CA PRO A 88 -22.99 8.58 -12.24
C PRO A 88 -22.43 10.01 -12.34
N ARG A 89 -21.57 10.37 -11.38
CA ARG A 89 -20.87 11.65 -11.44
C ARG A 89 -19.62 11.52 -12.31
N MET A 90 -19.59 12.26 -13.40
CA MET A 90 -18.48 12.30 -14.33
C MET A 90 -17.57 13.48 -13.99
N LEU A 91 -16.28 13.20 -13.88
CA LEU A 91 -15.24 14.14 -13.53
C LEU A 91 -14.12 14.05 -14.56
N THR A 92 -13.64 15.19 -15.04
CA THR A 92 -12.42 15.24 -15.86
C THR A 92 -11.41 16.13 -15.17
N PHE A 93 -10.21 15.60 -14.97
CA PHE A 93 -9.07 16.34 -14.44
C PHE A 93 -7.98 16.48 -15.49
N GLN A 94 -7.31 17.62 -15.51
CA GLN A 94 -6.23 17.87 -16.47
C GLN A 94 -4.98 18.45 -15.82
N SER A 95 -3.84 18.01 -16.33
CA SER A 95 -2.52 18.60 -16.10
C SER A 95 -1.76 18.58 -17.44
N ASP A 96 -0.59 19.23 -17.48
CA ASP A 96 0.20 19.38 -18.72
C ASP A 96 0.46 18.07 -19.49
N GLY A 97 0.55 16.92 -18.81
CA GLY A 97 0.92 15.63 -19.41
C GLY A 97 -0.12 14.52 -19.32
N VAL A 98 -1.20 14.69 -18.53
CA VAL A 98 -2.24 13.67 -18.35
C VAL A 98 -3.62 14.29 -18.14
N THR A 99 -4.61 13.69 -18.79
CA THR A 99 -6.04 13.85 -18.49
C THR A 99 -6.54 12.58 -17.81
N VAL A 100 -7.37 12.73 -16.79
CA VAL A 100 -7.98 11.64 -16.04
C VAL A 100 -9.49 11.83 -16.06
N ASP A 101 -10.19 10.91 -16.71
CA ASP A 101 -11.65 10.84 -16.65
C ASP A 101 -12.04 9.84 -15.56
N VAL A 102 -12.97 10.23 -14.69
CA VAL A 102 -13.44 9.42 -13.57
C VAL A 102 -14.96 9.44 -13.54
N GLU A 103 -15.54 8.26 -13.52
CA GLU A 103 -16.93 8.01 -13.21
C GLU A 103 -17.02 7.54 -11.75
N VAL A 104 -17.82 8.24 -10.95
CA VAL A 104 -18.09 7.89 -9.55
C VAL A 104 -19.54 7.43 -9.43
N THR A 105 -19.73 6.23 -8.90
CA THR A 105 -21.04 5.61 -8.65
C THR A 105 -21.15 5.14 -7.20
N ALA A 106 -22.35 4.72 -6.80
CA ALA A 106 -22.55 4.10 -5.49
C ALA A 106 -21.78 2.77 -5.32
N GLN A 107 -21.33 2.14 -6.41
CA GLN A 107 -20.62 0.86 -6.40
C GLN A 107 -19.10 1.02 -6.38
N GLY A 108 -18.59 2.18 -6.80
CA GLY A 108 -17.15 2.41 -6.87
C GLY A 108 -16.77 3.52 -7.82
N LEU A 109 -15.54 3.42 -8.31
CA LEU A 109 -14.98 4.35 -9.26
C LEU A 109 -14.45 3.61 -10.48
N ILE A 110 -14.68 4.18 -11.65
CA ILE A 110 -14.12 3.72 -12.92
C ILE A 110 -13.42 4.90 -13.52
N GLY A 111 -12.23 4.71 -14.08
CA GLY A 111 -11.55 5.82 -14.74
C GLY A 111 -10.64 5.40 -15.86
N GLN A 112 -10.21 6.41 -16.61
CA GLN A 112 -9.36 6.27 -17.77
C GLN A 112 -8.31 7.38 -17.82
N LEU A 113 -7.10 7.03 -18.22
CA LEU A 113 -5.99 7.94 -18.47
C LEU A 113 -5.83 8.27 -19.95
N LEU A 114 -5.52 9.53 -20.24
CA LEU A 114 -5.12 10.00 -21.55
C LEU A 114 -3.81 10.80 -21.43
N PRO A 115 -2.74 10.45 -22.17
CA PRO A 115 -2.63 9.28 -23.06
C PRO A 115 -2.74 7.95 -22.29
N PRO A 116 -3.22 6.86 -22.94
CA PRO A 116 -3.39 5.57 -22.28
C PRO A 116 -2.04 4.94 -21.92
N GLY A 117 -2.01 4.23 -20.80
CA GLY A 117 -0.85 3.47 -20.35
C GLY A 117 -0.94 3.06 -18.88
N PRO A 118 -0.07 2.14 -18.44
CA PRO A 118 -0.10 1.62 -17.09
C PRO A 118 0.29 2.70 -16.07
N ALA A 119 -0.39 2.70 -14.93
CA ALA A 119 -0.13 3.63 -13.84
C ALA A 119 -0.49 3.03 -12.48
N GLY A 120 0.25 3.42 -11.45
CA GLY A 120 -0.16 3.17 -10.06
C GLY A 120 -1.08 4.28 -9.59
N ILE A 121 -2.21 3.93 -8.98
CA ILE A 121 -3.20 4.90 -8.51
C ILE A 121 -3.45 4.68 -7.03
N GLU A 122 -3.48 5.76 -6.26
CA GLU A 122 -3.80 5.74 -4.84
C GLU A 122 -5.00 6.66 -4.60
N VAL A 123 -6.08 6.10 -4.05
CA VAL A 123 -7.26 6.85 -3.63
C VAL A 123 -6.97 7.44 -2.25
N LEU A 124 -6.70 8.73 -2.22
CA LEU A 124 -6.43 9.47 -1.00
C LEU A 124 -7.75 9.76 -0.29
N SER A 125 -7.84 9.49 1.02
CA SER A 125 -9.06 9.71 1.79
C SER A 125 -8.72 9.95 3.26
N GLY A 126 -8.83 11.19 3.71
CA GLY A 126 -8.52 11.60 5.09
C GLY A 126 -7.21 11.01 5.64
N PRO A 127 -7.10 10.75 6.96
CA PRO A 127 -5.93 10.12 7.58
C PRO A 127 -5.90 8.59 7.39
N ARG A 128 -6.76 8.02 6.54
CA ARG A 128 -6.91 6.56 6.39
C ARG A 128 -5.92 6.01 5.35
N ALA A 129 -5.67 4.71 5.44
CA ALA A 129 -4.94 3.97 4.43
C ALA A 129 -5.59 4.18 3.05
N HIS A 130 -4.75 4.43 2.06
CA HIS A 130 -5.19 4.69 0.68
C HIS A 130 -5.50 3.37 -0.02
N ALA A 131 -6.63 3.29 -0.71
CA ALA A 131 -6.89 2.17 -1.62
C ALA A 131 -5.92 2.29 -2.80
N ARG A 132 -5.28 1.17 -3.17
CA ARG A 132 -4.34 1.13 -4.29
C ARG A 132 -4.97 0.42 -5.48
N LEU A 133 -4.95 1.09 -6.62
CA LEU A 133 -5.46 0.61 -7.89
C LEU A 133 -4.32 0.64 -8.92
N THR A 134 -4.55 -0.05 -10.03
CA THR A 134 -3.64 -0.04 -11.18
C THR A 134 -4.43 0.25 -12.44
N ALA A 135 -3.92 1.17 -13.26
CA ALA A 135 -4.38 1.30 -14.63
C ALA A 135 -3.71 0.25 -15.51
N ASP A 136 -4.46 -0.35 -16.42
CA ASP A 136 -3.96 -1.29 -17.43
C ASP A 136 -3.23 -0.58 -18.58
N ASP A 137 -2.80 -1.34 -19.60
CA ASP A 137 -2.12 -0.81 -20.78
C ASP A 137 -3.00 0.15 -21.61
N MET A 138 -4.32 0.09 -21.43
CA MET A 138 -5.29 1.00 -22.04
C MET A 138 -5.57 2.22 -21.16
N GLY A 139 -4.88 2.35 -20.01
CA GLY A 139 -5.07 3.42 -19.04
C GLY A 139 -6.36 3.28 -18.21
N ARG A 140 -7.03 2.11 -18.22
CA ARG A 140 -8.30 1.91 -17.51
C ARG A 140 -8.05 1.38 -16.11
N PHE A 141 -8.81 1.88 -15.14
CA PHE A 141 -8.77 1.41 -13.77
C PHE A 141 -10.15 1.37 -13.14
N THR A 142 -10.30 0.50 -12.14
CA THR A 142 -11.54 0.35 -11.37
C THR A 142 -11.19 0.22 -9.90
N GLY A 143 -11.93 0.93 -9.04
CA GLY A 143 -11.85 0.80 -7.60
C GLY A 143 -13.19 0.31 -7.03
N GLU A 144 -13.11 -0.67 -6.15
CA GLU A 144 -14.28 -1.19 -5.44
C GLU A 144 -14.66 -0.25 -4.30
N ALA A 145 -15.97 -0.01 -4.16
CA ALA A 145 -16.59 0.90 -3.21
C ALA A 145 -16.27 2.40 -3.43
N PRO A 146 -17.26 3.29 -3.28
CA PRO A 146 -17.04 4.72 -3.40
C PRO A 146 -16.19 5.22 -2.23
N PRO A 147 -15.40 6.29 -2.43
CA PRO A 147 -14.67 6.93 -1.35
C PRO A 147 -15.60 7.39 -0.23
N ALA A 148 -15.31 7.00 1.02
CA ALA A 148 -16.10 7.39 2.19
C ALA A 148 -15.74 8.81 2.65
N GLY A 149 -16.09 9.82 1.85
CA GLY A 149 -15.89 11.24 2.15
C GLY A 149 -14.98 11.96 1.14
N PRO A 150 -14.35 13.08 1.54
CA PRO A 150 -13.46 13.80 0.66
C PRO A 150 -12.30 12.93 0.17
N PHE A 151 -12.05 12.95 -1.13
CA PHE A 151 -11.03 12.13 -1.76
C PHE A 151 -10.28 12.87 -2.87
N ALA A 152 -9.10 12.37 -3.20
CA ALA A 152 -8.31 12.76 -4.37
C ALA A 152 -7.62 11.51 -4.93
N LEU A 153 -7.21 11.55 -6.19
CA LEU A 153 -6.43 10.47 -6.80
C LEU A 153 -4.98 10.91 -6.93
N ARG A 154 -4.05 10.10 -6.43
CA ARG A 154 -2.62 10.23 -6.73
C ARG A 154 -2.25 9.20 -7.79
N LEU A 155 -1.82 9.69 -8.95
CA LEU A 155 -1.43 8.89 -10.10
C LEU A 155 0.08 8.91 -10.25
N ARG A 156 0.69 7.74 -10.39
CA ARG A 156 2.10 7.57 -10.73
C ARG A 156 2.17 6.94 -12.11
N THR A 157 2.44 7.77 -13.10
CA THR A 157 2.68 7.33 -14.48
C THR A 157 4.19 7.08 -14.66
N GLY A 158 4.58 6.53 -15.82
CA GLY A 158 6.01 6.42 -16.16
C GLY A 158 6.71 7.77 -16.40
N ARG A 159 5.98 8.89 -16.44
CA ARG A 159 6.51 10.23 -16.75
C ARG A 159 6.50 11.17 -15.55
N GLU A 160 5.44 11.13 -14.75
CA GLU A 160 5.19 12.08 -13.68
C GLU A 160 4.25 11.53 -12.61
N VAL A 161 4.25 12.21 -11.45
CA VAL A 161 3.29 12.00 -10.37
C VAL A 161 2.32 13.18 -10.34
N VAL A 162 1.03 12.87 -10.39
CA VAL A 162 -0.04 13.87 -10.44
C VAL A 162 -1.05 13.57 -9.34
N VAL A 163 -1.55 14.61 -8.68
CA VAL A 163 -2.61 14.52 -7.69
C VAL A 163 -3.80 15.35 -8.16
N THR A 164 -4.99 14.78 -8.19
CA THR A 164 -6.19 15.56 -8.52
C THR A 164 -6.53 16.54 -7.39
N GLU A 165 -7.35 17.54 -7.69
CA GLU A 165 -8.03 18.30 -6.64
C GLU A 165 -8.86 17.39 -5.71
N TRP A 166 -9.06 17.85 -4.48
CA TRP A 166 -9.90 17.17 -3.50
C TRP A 166 -11.37 17.41 -3.80
N LEU A 167 -12.12 16.32 -3.93
CA LEU A 167 -13.56 16.34 -4.14
C LEU A 167 -14.30 15.68 -2.99
N ARG A 168 -15.59 15.94 -2.89
CA ARG A 168 -16.52 15.16 -2.07
C ARG A 168 -17.32 14.26 -2.99
N ALA A 169 -17.40 12.97 -2.68
CA ALA A 169 -18.32 12.05 -3.35
C ALA A 169 -19.77 12.51 -3.17
#